data_AF-A0A2V9XFR2-F1
#
_entry.id   AF-A0A2V9XFR2-F1
#
_cell.length_a   1.000
_cell.length_b   1.000
_cell.length_c   1.000
_cell.angle_alpha   90.00
_cell.angle_beta   90.00
_cell.angle_gamma   90.00
#
_symmetry.space_group_name_H-M   'P 1'
#
loop_
_entity.id
_entity.type
_entity.pdbx_description
1 polymer ?
#
loop_
_entity_poly.entity_id
_entity_poly.type
_entity_poly.pdbx_seq_one_letter_code
_entity_poly.pdbx_strand_id
1 'polypeptide(L)' 'MESVIRNFFGAAGDLPEANLNFDVAGNLYGTNLLGGSTTCISSGAGCGVVFKLKPKSDGS' A
#
# COMPACT_ATOMS: atom_id res chain seq x y z
N MET A 1 -18.01 0.55 13.94
CA MET A 1 -17.12 1.72 13.79
C MET A 1 -15.99 1.28 12.88
N GLU A 2 -15.62 2.10 11.90
CA GLU A 2 -14.49 1.81 11.02
C GLU A 2 -13.16 2.08 11.75
N SER A 3 -12.10 1.36 11.37
CA SER A 3 -10.75 1.52 11.94
C SER A 3 -9.72 1.63 10.82
N VAL A 4 -8.71 2.48 11.02
CA VAL A 4 -7.61 2.65 10.07
C VAL A 4 -6.48 1.67 10.41
N ILE A 5 -6.27 0.68 9.55
CA ILE A 5 -5.23 -0.34 9.73
C ILE A 5 -3.89 0.07 9.12
N ARG A 6 -3.88 0.97 8.13
CA ARG A 6 -2.66 1.46 7.48
C ARG A 6 -2.87 2.83 6.84
N ASN A 7 -1.90 3.72 7.04
CA ASN A 7 -1.75 4.96 6.29
C ASN A 7 -0.58 4.85 5.31
N PHE A 8 -0.74 5.44 4.14
CA PHE A 8 0.27 5.52 3.09
C PHE A 8 0.66 6.97 2.88
N PHE A 9 1.96 7.25 3.00
CA PHE A 9 2.53 8.57 2.72
C PHE A 9 4.01 8.45 2.36
N GLY A 10 4.47 9.29 1.42
CA GLY A 10 5.86 9.35 1.00
C GLY A 10 6.39 7.99 0.56
N ALA A 11 7.54 7.59 1.08
CA ALA A 11 8.17 6.31 0.71
C ALA A 11 7.30 5.07 1.04
N ALA A 12 6.31 5.18 1.92
CA ALA A 12 5.41 4.06 2.20
C ALA A 12 4.38 3.83 1.09
N GLY A 13 4.14 4.80 0.21
CA GLY A 13 3.14 4.77 -0.85
C GLY A 13 2.34 6.08 -0.92
N ASP A 14 1.97 6.51 -2.11
CA ASP A 14 1.03 7.63 -2.35
C ASP A 14 0.29 7.42 -3.69
N LEU A 15 -0.84 8.10 -3.91
CA LEU A 15 -1.71 7.96 -5.09
C LEU A 15 -2.12 6.50 -5.38
N PRO A 16 -3.10 5.94 -4.66
CA PRO A 16 -3.58 4.58 -4.94
C PRO A 16 -4.14 4.49 -6.37
N GLU A 17 -3.72 3.46 -7.11
CA GLU A 17 -4.03 3.34 -8.55
C GLU A 17 -4.97 2.17 -8.87
N ALA A 18 -4.88 1.09 -8.10
CA ALA A 18 -5.67 -0.13 -8.33
C ALA A 18 -6.61 -0.45 -7.18
N ASN A 19 -7.62 -1.26 -7.50
CA ASN A 19 -8.51 -1.87 -6.51
C ASN A 19 -7.72 -2.76 -5.53
N LEU A 20 -8.28 -2.90 -4.34
CA LEU A 20 -7.78 -3.83 -3.34
C LEU A 20 -8.16 -5.27 -3.70
N ASN A 21 -7.24 -6.21 -3.50
CA ASN A 21 -7.44 -7.63 -3.80
C ASN A 21 -7.17 -8.50 -2.57
N PHE A 22 -8.01 -9.49 -2.33
CA PHE A 22 -7.83 -10.47 -1.26
C PHE A 22 -7.29 -11.79 -1.83
N ASP A 23 -6.36 -12.43 -1.11
CA ASP A 23 -6.00 -13.83 -1.36
C ASP A 23 -6.85 -14.80 -0.52
N VAL A 24 -6.69 -16.10 -0.78
CA VAL A 24 -7.43 -17.18 -0.09
C VAL A 24 -7.13 -17.25 1.42
N ALA A 25 -6.05 -16.64 1.88
CA ALA A 25 -5.69 -16.55 3.29
C ALA A 25 -6.17 -15.23 3.93
N GLY A 26 -6.92 -14.40 3.19
CA GLY A 26 -7.45 -13.12 3.66
C GLY A 26 -6.43 -11.99 3.71
N ASN A 27 -5.24 -12.13 3.10
CA ASN A 27 -4.32 -11.00 3.00
C ASN A 27 -4.83 -10.01 1.96
N LEU A 28 -4.68 -8.73 2.26
CA LEU A 28 -5.10 -7.62 1.39
C LEU A 28 -3.89 -7.06 0.64
N TYR A 29 -4.04 -6.90 -0.68
CA TYR A 29 -3.02 -6.36 -1.57
C TYR A 29 -3.52 -5.13 -2.29
N GLY A 30 -2.61 -4.21 -2.58
CA GLY A 30 -2.88 -3.04 -3.39
C GLY A 30 -1.60 -2.43 -3.94
N THR A 31 -1.79 -1.44 -4.82
CA THR A 31 -0.70 -0.68 -5.43
C THR A 31 -0.89 0.81 -5.22
N ASN A 32 0.23 1.47 -4.98
CA ASN A 32 0.35 2.92 -4.97
C ASN A 32 1.25 3.32 -6.13
N LEU A 33 0.82 4.31 -6.92
CA LEU A 33 1.56 4.81 -8.08
C LEU A 33 2.88 5.47 -7.67
N LEU A 34 2.90 6.11 -6.50
CA LEU A 34 4.06 6.77 -5.92
C LEU A 34 4.49 6.08 -4.62
N GLY A 35 5.67 6.47 -4.12
CA GLY A 35 6.32 5.89 -2.95
C GLY A 35 7.40 4.88 -3.32
N GLY A 36 7.98 4.25 -2.31
CA GLY A 36 9.20 3.47 -2.46
C GLY A 36 10.38 4.34 -2.91
N SER A 37 11.39 3.72 -3.52
CA SER A 37 12.52 4.37 -4.20
C SER A 37 13.36 3.29 -4.90
N THR A 38 14.07 3.55 -6.01
CA THR A 38 15.42 4.15 -5.95
C THR A 38 15.59 5.37 -6.89
N THR A 39 14.73 6.38 -6.74
CA THR A 39 14.50 7.55 -7.63
C THR A 39 13.49 7.25 -8.74
N CYS A 40 12.44 8.09 -8.81
CA CYS A 40 11.20 7.89 -9.56
C CYS A 40 11.31 8.08 -11.07
N ILE A 41 12.41 8.73 -11.49
CA ILE A 41 12.57 9.98 -12.28
C ILE A 41 12.16 11.32 -11.62
N SER A 42 12.79 12.42 -12.05
CA SER A 42 13.48 13.54 -11.34
C SER A 42 12.94 14.23 -10.07
N SER A 43 11.75 13.95 -9.55
CA SER A 43 11.12 14.73 -8.45
C SER A 43 11.15 14.08 -7.06
N GLY A 44 11.74 12.88 -6.92
CA GLY A 44 11.92 12.21 -5.62
C GLY A 44 10.71 11.46 -5.04
N ALA A 45 9.54 11.45 -5.70
CA ALA A 45 8.32 10.75 -5.32
C ALA A 45 8.32 9.20 -5.27
N GLY A 46 9.29 8.52 -5.89
CA GLY A 46 9.43 7.04 -5.93
C GLY A 46 8.67 6.32 -7.05
N CYS A 47 9.02 5.06 -7.35
CA CYS A 47 8.49 4.29 -8.52
C CYS A 47 7.19 3.53 -8.24
N GLY A 48 6.53 3.81 -7.12
CA GLY A 48 5.38 3.07 -6.66
C GLY A 48 5.74 1.89 -5.76
N VAL A 49 4.73 1.39 -5.05
CA VAL A 49 4.87 0.24 -4.16
C VAL A 49 3.70 -0.72 -4.33
N VAL A 50 4.00 -2.00 -4.17
CA VAL A 50 3.01 -3.04 -3.90
C VAL A 50 3.04 -3.31 -2.40
N PHE A 51 1.88 -3.28 -1.74
CA PHE A 51 1.78 -3.63 -0.34
C PHE A 51 0.96 -4.90 -0.12
N LYS A 52 1.24 -5.56 1.01
CA LYS A 52 0.48 -6.69 1.53
C LYS A 52 0.18 -6.42 3.01
N LEU A 53 -1.09 -6.46 3.38
CA LEU A 53 -1.53 -6.43 4.77
C LEU A 53 -2.04 -7.82 5.15
N LYS A 54 -1.43 -8.40 6.19
CA LYS A 54 -1.89 -9.65 6.78
C LYS A 54 -2.80 -9.30 7.96
N PRO A 55 -4.06 -9.74 7.97
CA PRO A 55 -4.92 -9.54 9.12
C PRO A 55 -4.36 -10.29 10.34
N LYS A 56 -4.44 -9.65 11.49
CA LYS A 56 -4.26 -10.28 12.80
C LYS A 56 -5.47 -11.14 13.13
N SER A 57 -5.36 -11.93 14.20
CA SER A 57 -6.44 -12.79 14.68
C SER A 57 -7.70 -12.02 15.11
N ASP A 58 -7.58 -10.72 15.38
CA ASP A 58 -8.70 -9.82 15.69
C ASP A 58 -9.25 -9.07 14.46
N GLY A 59 -8.73 -9.36 13.26
CA GLY A 59 -9.14 -8.73 12.01
C GLY A 59 -8.49 -7.37 11.72
N SER A 60 -7.55 -6.90 12.56
CA SER A 60 -6.77 -5.66 12.34
C SER A 60 -5.48 -5.84 11.57
#